data_AF-A0A0L6I0H4-F1
#
_entry.id   AF-A0A0L6I0H4-F1
#
_cell.length_a   1.000
_cell.length_b   1.000
_cell.length_c   1.000
_cell.angle_alpha   90.00
_cell.angle_beta   90.00
_cell.angle_gamma   90.00
#
_symmetry.space_group_name_H-M   'P 1'
#
loop_
_entity.id
_entity.type
_entity.pdbx_description
1 polymer ?
#
loop_
_entity_poly.entity_id
_entity_poly.type
_entity_poly.pdbx_seq_one_letter_code
_entity_poly.pdbx_strand_id
1 'polypeptide(L)'
;MSKHHRDSKHTSGTYHLRPEIEARLPLPCTECGRPVEKGQKWHVAHLIPASKGGRTTRQNTGAAHAMCNLRAGGKLGAKTTNGRRRSSAGAREGIRPW
;
A
#
# COMPACT_ATOMS: atom_id res chain seq x y z
N MET A 1 -17.94 -16.59 -18.66
CA MET A 1 -16.95 -15.79 -17.89
C MET A 1 -17.63 -14.52 -17.41
N SER A 2 -17.68 -14.25 -16.10
CA SER A 2 -18.53 -13.21 -15.50
C SER A 2 -17.93 -11.80 -15.58
N LYS A 3 -18.81 -10.82 -15.80
CA LYS A 3 -18.58 -9.40 -16.15
C LYS A 3 -17.90 -8.54 -15.06
N HIS A 4 -17.36 -9.16 -14.01
CA HIS A 4 -16.91 -8.47 -12.78
C HIS A 4 -15.40 -8.56 -12.51
N HIS A 5 -14.65 -9.29 -13.33
CA HIS A 5 -13.20 -9.14 -13.36
C HIS A 5 -12.84 -7.87 -14.13
N ARG A 6 -13.15 -6.70 -13.57
CA ARG A 6 -12.36 -5.51 -13.89
C ARG A 6 -11.01 -5.80 -13.26
N ASP A 7 -10.13 -6.40 -14.06
CA ASP A 7 -8.69 -6.38 -13.85
C ASP A 7 -8.37 -4.95 -13.40
N SER A 8 -8.21 -4.78 -12.09
CA SER A 8 -7.81 -3.51 -11.53
C SER A 8 -6.41 -3.36 -12.06
N LYS A 9 -6.28 -2.69 -13.22
CA LYS A 9 -5.04 -2.26 -13.83
C LYS A 9 -4.28 -1.53 -12.74
N HIS A 10 -3.52 -2.28 -11.95
CA HIS A 10 -2.45 -1.75 -11.15
C HIS A 10 -1.48 -1.28 -12.20
N THR A 11 -1.70 -0.04 -12.65
CA THR A 11 -0.84 0.62 -13.62
C THR A 11 0.55 0.54 -13.04
N SER A 12 1.36 -0.30 -13.68
CA SER A 12 2.72 -0.67 -13.32
C SER A 12 3.68 0.51 -13.56
N GLY A 13 3.28 1.71 -13.15
CA GLY A 13 4.14 2.89 -13.12
C GLY A 13 5.35 2.69 -12.19
N THR A 14 5.31 1.67 -11.32
CA THR A 14 6.44 1.22 -10.51
C THR A 14 7.62 0.69 -11.33
N TYR A 15 7.41 0.19 -12.56
CA TYR A 15 8.49 -0.37 -13.38
C TYR A 15 9.55 0.68 -13.75
N HIS A 16 9.11 1.87 -14.15
CA HIS A 16 10.02 2.98 -14.48
C HIS A 16 10.59 3.66 -13.23
N LEU A 17 9.86 3.68 -12.12
CA LEU A 17 10.28 4.36 -10.89
C LEU A 17 11.35 3.58 -10.12
N ARG A 18 11.33 2.25 -10.19
CA ARG A 18 12.28 1.40 -9.46
C ARG A 18 13.75 1.68 -9.83
N PRO A 19 14.17 1.69 -11.11
CA PRO A 19 15.56 2.01 -11.45
C PRO A 19 15.93 3.46 -11.10
N GLU A 20 15.01 4.41 -11.22
CA GLU A 20 15.24 5.82 -10.82
C GLU A 20 15.49 5.96 -9.32
N ILE A 21 14.74 5.23 -8.48
CA ILE A 21 14.91 5.22 -7.03
C ILE A 21 16.18 4.46 -6.65
N GLU A 22 16.47 3.34 -7.33
CA GLU A 22 17.68 2.54 -7.09
C GLU A 22 18.97 3.33 -7.35
N ALA A 23 18.99 4.14 -8.41
CA ALA A 23 20.11 5.00 -8.75
C ALA A 23 20.40 6.09 -7.70
N ARG A 24 19.42 6.40 -6.83
CA ARG A 24 19.52 7.43 -5.78
C ARG A 24 19.83 6.86 -4.40
N LEU A 25 19.90 5.53 -4.25
CA LEU A 25 20.22 4.92 -2.96
C LEU A 25 21.65 5.29 -2.52
N PRO A 26 21.89 5.53 -1.22
CA PRO A 26 20.96 5.32 -0.11
C PRO A 26 19.91 6.43 0.06
N LEU A 27 18.66 6.03 0.33
CA LEU A 27 17.53 6.94 0.60
C LEU A 27 16.85 6.61 1.93
N PRO A 28 16.27 7.59 2.63
CA PRO A 28 15.51 7.33 3.84
C PRO A 28 14.27 6.48 3.54
N CYS A 29 14.07 5.42 4.33
CA CYS A 29 12.89 4.57 4.26
C CYS A 29 11.62 5.37 4.58
N THR A 30 10.61 5.29 3.73
CA THR A 30 9.34 6.03 3.91
C THR A 30 8.59 5.66 5.19
N GLU A 31 8.85 4.49 5.76
CA GLU A 31 8.15 3.97 6.94
C GLU A 31 8.93 4.18 8.25
N CYS A 32 10.25 3.96 8.24
CA CYS A 32 11.07 3.98 9.47
C CYS A 32 12.12 5.09 9.52
N GLY A 33 12.30 5.84 8.44
CA GLY A 33 13.27 6.93 8.33
C GLY A 33 14.74 6.52 8.21
N ARG A 34 15.07 5.23 8.44
CA ARG A 34 16.44 4.70 8.32
C ARG A 34 16.85 4.57 6.84
N PRO A 35 18.14 4.71 6.50
CA PRO A 35 18.60 4.57 5.13
C PRO A 35 18.34 3.16 4.58
N VAL A 36 17.90 3.11 3.33
CA VAL A 36 17.80 1.91 2.50
C VAL A 36 19.06 1.84 1.67
N GLU A 37 19.92 0.87 1.97
CA GLU A 37 21.16 0.64 1.21
C GLU A 37 20.88 -0.18 -0.05
N LYS A 38 21.71 -0.01 -1.08
CA LYS A 38 21.57 -0.68 -2.38
C LYS A 38 21.63 -2.21 -2.29
N GLY A 39 22.35 -2.75 -1.30
CA GLY A 39 22.46 -4.19 -1.05
C GLY A 39 21.29 -4.82 -0.27
N GLN A 40 20.34 -4.00 0.24
CA GLN A 40 19.23 -4.51 1.03
C GLN A 40 18.01 -4.84 0.16
N LYS A 41 17.13 -5.72 0.65
CA LYS A 41 15.83 -5.96 0.00
C LYS A 41 14.88 -4.80 0.31
N TRP A 42 14.42 -4.11 -0.73
CA TRP A 42 13.52 -2.97 -0.63
C TRP A 42 12.44 -2.97 -1.71
N HIS A 43 11.40 -2.18 -1.51
CA HIS A 43 10.27 -2.02 -2.41
C HIS A 43 9.96 -0.54 -2.64
N VAL A 44 9.34 -0.23 -3.77
CA VAL A 44 8.77 1.09 -4.03
C VAL A 44 7.49 1.19 -3.21
N ALA A 45 7.47 2.10 -2.23
CA ALA A 45 6.35 2.34 -1.35
C ALA A 45 5.72 3.70 -1.63
N HIS A 46 4.41 3.82 -1.41
CA HIS A 46 3.70 5.10 -1.49
C HIS A 46 3.79 5.86 -0.17
N LEU A 47 4.10 7.15 -0.22
CA LEU A 47 4.04 8.05 0.95
C LEU A 47 2.59 8.24 1.42
N ILE A 48 1.71 8.52 0.46
CA ILE A 48 0.25 8.49 0.64
C ILE A 48 -0.25 7.19 0.03
N PRO A 49 -0.85 6.27 0.81
CA PRO A 49 -1.38 5.01 0.28
C PRO A 49 -2.40 5.23 -0.83
N ALA A 50 -2.43 4.33 -1.82
CA ALA A 50 -3.42 4.36 -2.90
C ALA A 50 -4.87 4.34 -2.38
N SER A 51 -5.12 3.63 -1.28
CA SER A 51 -6.44 3.60 -0.61
C SER A 51 -6.89 4.95 -0.04
N LYS A 52 -5.98 5.91 0.12
CA LYS A 52 -6.26 7.29 0.54
C LYS A 52 -6.17 8.30 -0.61
N GLY A 53 -6.15 7.83 -1.86
CA GLY A 53 -6.05 8.68 -3.06
C GLY A 53 -4.63 8.99 -3.53
N GLY A 54 -3.61 8.36 -2.93
CA GLY A 54 -2.22 8.54 -3.37
C GLY A 54 -1.96 7.92 -4.74
N ARG A 55 -1.40 8.70 -5.66
CA ARG A 55 -1.06 8.23 -7.01
C ARG A 55 0.37 7.68 -7.06
N THR A 56 0.64 6.76 -7.98
CA THR A 56 2.00 6.25 -8.26
C THR A 56 2.76 7.30 -9.07
N THR A 57 3.30 8.30 -8.39
CA THR A 57 4.05 9.43 -8.97
C THR A 57 5.38 9.57 -8.26
N ARG A 58 6.39 10.14 -8.93
CA ARG A 58 7.73 10.39 -8.36
C ARG A 58 7.69 11.13 -7.02
N GLN A 59 6.71 12.01 -6.82
CA GLN A 59 6.55 12.81 -5.61
C GLN A 59 5.90 12.04 -4.47
N ASN A 60 5.15 10.97 -4.77
CA ASN A 60 4.41 10.17 -3.80
C ASN A 60 5.00 8.75 -3.62
N THR A 61 6.14 8.44 -4.24
CA THR A 61 6.78 7.13 -4.16
C THR A 61 8.21 7.26 -3.66
N GLY A 62 8.62 6.37 -2.75
CA GLY A 62 9.98 6.32 -2.22
C GLY A 62 10.46 4.89 -2.00
N ALA A 63 11.69 4.74 -1.50
CA ALA A 63 12.24 3.44 -1.10
C ALA A 63 11.75 3.08 0.31
N ALA A 64 11.35 1.83 0.51
CA ALA A 64 11.11 1.27 1.83
C ALA A 64 11.74 -0.10 1.97
N HIS A 65 12.28 -0.42 3.15
CA HIS A 65 12.72 -1.79 3.44
C HIS A 65 11.58 -2.77 3.20
N ALA A 66 11.89 -3.96 2.66
CA ALA A 66 10.87 -4.96 2.34
C ALA A 66 9.98 -5.28 3.56
N MET A 67 10.60 -5.50 4.73
CA MET A 67 9.87 -5.77 5.97
C MET A 67 9.00 -4.60 6.44
N CYS A 68 9.49 -3.36 6.32
CA CYS A 68 8.72 -2.19 6.72
C CYS A 68 7.47 -2.03 5.84
N ASN A 69 7.65 -2.16 4.52
CA ASN A 69 6.55 -2.08 3.56
C ASN A 69 5.50 -3.18 3.81
N LEU A 70 5.94 -4.43 4.04
CA LEU A 70 5.03 -5.55 4.34
C LEU A 70 4.25 -5.34 5.65
N ARG A 71 4.92 -4.87 6.70
CA ARG A 71 4.26 -4.56 7.99
C ARG A 71 3.23 -3.44 7.86
N ALA A 72 3.56 -2.36 7.15
CA ALA A 72 2.67 -1.23 6.92
C ALA A 72 1.43 -1.65 6.11
N GLY A 73 1.63 -2.39 5.01
CA GLY A 73 0.56 -2.96 4.21
C GLY A 73 -0.34 -3.92 5.00
N GLY A 74 0.25 -4.80 5.80
CA GLY A 74 -0.50 -5.72 6.67
C GLY A 74 -1.38 -5.00 7.71
N LYS A 75 -0.85 -3.96 8.35
CA LYS A 75 -1.60 -3.13 9.31
C LYS A 75 -2.80 -2.42 8.66
N LEU A 76 -2.62 -1.88 7.45
CA LEU A 76 -3.68 -1.25 6.68
C LEU A 76 -4.75 -2.26 6.23
N GLY A 77 -4.33 -3.44 5.77
CA GLY A 77 -5.23 -4.53 5.39
C GLY A 77 -6.08 -4.98 6.58
N ALA A 78 -5.45 -5.23 7.73
CA ALA A 78 -6.15 -5.60 8.97
C ALA A 78 -7.16 -4.53 9.41
N LYS A 79 -6.78 -3.25 9.39
CA LYS A 79 -7.68 -2.13 9.72
C LYS A 79 -8.90 -2.11 8.80
N THR A 80 -8.71 -2.36 7.51
CA THR A 80 -9.79 -2.37 6.51
C THR A 80 -10.76 -3.53 6.77
N THR A 81 -10.24 -4.74 6.97
CA THR A 81 -11.05 -5.93 7.28
C THR A 81 -11.82 -5.77 8.59
N ASN A 82 -11.16 -5.29 9.66
CA ASN A 82 -11.81 -5.08 10.95
C ASN A 82 -12.85 -3.95 10.89
N GLY A 83 -12.60 -2.90 10.11
CA GLY A 83 -13.58 -1.85 9.82
C GLY A 83 -14.84 -2.42 9.19
N ARG A 84 -14.70 -3.22 8.11
CA ARG A 84 -15.83 -3.87 7.44
C ARG A 84 -16.63 -4.78 8.37
N ARG A 85 -15.95 -5.60 9.18
CA ARG A 85 -16.62 -6.48 10.17
C ARG A 85 -17.47 -5.68 11.16
N ARG A 86 -16.95 -4.58 11.71
CA ARG A 86 -17.71 -3.72 12.63
C ARG A 86 -18.93 -3.08 11.97
N SER A 87 -18.79 -2.58 10.74
CA SER A 87 -19.93 -2.05 9.99
C SER A 87 -21.00 -3.12 9.72
N SER A 88 -20.60 -4.35 9.39
CA SER A 88 -21.55 -5.46 9.21
C SER A 88 -22.23 -5.92 10.51
N ALA A 89 -21.53 -5.86 11.65
CA ALA A 89 -22.10 -6.19 12.95
C ALA A 89 -23.13 -5.14 13.38
N GLY A 90 -22.80 -3.84 13.27
CA GLY A 90 -23.76 -2.77 13.55
C GLY A 90 -24.96 -2.76 12.58
N ALA A 91 -24.74 -3.15 11.32
CA ALA A 91 -25.85 -3.34 10.37
C ALA A 91 -26.78 -4.50 10.76
N ARG A 92 -26.27 -5.58 11.37
CA ARG A 92 -27.10 -6.68 11.89
C ARG A 92 -27.88 -6.31 13.14
N GLU A 93 -27.31 -5.47 13.99
CA GLU A 93 -27.95 -5.00 15.23
C GLU A 93 -29.13 -4.04 14.96
N GLY A 94 -29.11 -3.33 13.83
CA GLY A 94 -30.18 -2.44 13.38
C GLY A 94 -31.33 -3.11 12.61
N ILE A 95 -31.21 -4.40 12.27
CA ILE A 95 -32.29 -5.15 11.64
C ILE A 95 -33.20 -5.64 12.76
N ARG A 96 -34.28 -4.89 13.04
CA ARG A 96 -35.32 -5.35 13.97
C ARG A 96 -35.90 -6.66 13.42
N PRO A 97 -35.99 -7.73 14.23
CA PRO A 97 -36.71 -8.92 13.84
C PRO A 97 -38.21 -8.59 13.96
N TRP A 98 -38.82 -8.22 12.84
CA TRP A 98 -40.26 -8.40 12.65
C TRP A 98 -40.48 -9.60 11.75
#